data_AF-A0A4S9YXR3-F1
#
_entry.id   AF-A0A4S9YXR3-F1
#
_cell.length_a   1.000
_cell.length_b   1.000
_cell.length_c   1.000
_cell.angle_alpha   90.00
_cell.angle_beta   90.00
_cell.angle_gamma   90.00
#
_symmetry.space_group_name_H-M   'P 1'
#
loop_
_entity.id
_entity.type
_entity.pdbx_description
1 polymer ?
#
loop_
_entity_poly.entity_id
_entity_poly.type
_entity_poly.pdbx_seq_one_letter_code
_entity_poly.pdbx_strand_id
1 'polypeptide(L)'
;MKSFTAIAACAFFLFQLSTSSAIPTLHKRVISPPLPQDDPFHIAPSGYEASAPGTILRSRTLDDFSFSGSIPLQVQAAYQLLFRTTDSTGNPQAAISTIIVPENANMSRLLSYQTAEDAAWDDELKAVIDDVVDVTVLVTVPGV
;
A
#
# COMPACT_ATOMS: atom_id res chain seq x y z
N MET A 1 13.63 36.55 -65.08
CA MET A 1 13.31 36.90 -63.68
C MET A 1 12.04 36.18 -63.22
N LYS A 2 12.05 34.84 -63.13
CA LYS A 2 10.90 34.03 -62.63
C LYS A 2 11.33 32.79 -61.83
N SER A 3 12.64 32.59 -61.66
CA SER A 3 13.25 31.40 -61.05
C SER A 3 13.68 31.58 -59.59
N PHE A 4 13.61 32.80 -59.04
CA PHE A 4 14.02 33.07 -57.66
C PHE A 4 12.92 32.89 -56.61
N THR A 5 11.65 32.85 -57.02
CA THR A 5 10.50 32.68 -56.10
C THR A 5 10.26 31.23 -55.66
N ALA A 6 10.81 30.24 -56.36
CA ALA A 6 10.61 28.83 -56.01
C ALA A 6 11.49 28.35 -54.83
N ILE A 7 12.66 28.96 -54.63
CA ILE A 7 13.59 28.55 -53.56
C ILE A 7 13.14 29.09 -52.19
N ALA A 8 12.50 30.26 -52.16
CA ALA A 8 11.97 30.86 -50.93
C ALA A 8 10.76 30.08 -50.36
N ALA A 9 10.01 29.35 -51.20
CA ALA A 9 8.87 28.55 -50.76
C ALA A 9 9.27 27.24 -50.05
N CYS A 10 10.39 26.62 -50.44
CA CYS A 10 10.89 25.41 -49.77
C CYS A 10 11.49 25.68 -48.38
N ALA A 11 12.09 26.86 -48.16
CA ALA A 11 12.67 27.21 -46.87
C ALA A 11 11.62 27.49 -45.79
N PHE A 12 10.41 27.89 -46.18
CA PHE A 12 9.32 28.16 -45.23
C PHE A 12 8.59 26.89 -44.77
N PHE A 13 8.54 25.86 -45.62
CA PHE A 13 7.87 24.60 -45.31
C PHE A 13 8.68 23.70 -44.36
N LEU A 14 10.01 23.85 -44.33
CA LEU A 14 10.89 23.13 -43.41
C LEU A 14 11.03 23.78 -42.02
N PHE A 15 10.45 24.96 -41.80
CA PHE A 15 10.50 25.66 -40.51
C PHE A 15 9.28 25.40 -39.60
N GLN A 16 8.23 24.74 -40.11
CA GLN A 16 6.95 24.56 -39.37
C GLN A 16 6.77 23.18 -38.73
N LEU A 17 7.80 22.32 -38.74
CA LEU A 17 7.73 20.96 -38.16
C LEU A 17 8.36 20.85 -36.76
N SER A 18 8.44 21.95 -36.01
CA SER A 18 8.96 21.97 -34.63
C SER A 18 7.90 22.34 -33.59
N THR A 19 6.63 22.00 -33.81
CA THR A 19 5.66 21.97 -32.72
C THR A 19 5.88 20.69 -31.92
N SER A 20 6.80 20.75 -30.96
CA SER A 20 6.93 19.73 -29.92
C SER A 20 5.62 19.71 -29.13
N SER A 21 4.74 18.76 -29.44
CA SER A 21 3.64 18.42 -28.55
C SER A 21 4.27 17.77 -27.32
N ALA A 22 4.43 18.56 -26.25
CA ALA A 22 4.70 18.00 -24.94
C ALA A 22 3.49 17.12 -24.59
N ILE A 23 3.64 15.80 -24.73
CA ILE A 23 2.71 14.84 -24.14
C ILE A 23 2.80 15.12 -22.64
N PRO A 24 1.74 15.58 -21.97
CA PRO A 24 1.77 15.68 -20.52
C PRO A 24 2.03 14.26 -20.01
N THR A 25 3.21 14.02 -19.49
CA THR A 25 3.47 12.80 -18.75
C THR A 25 2.52 12.86 -17.56
N LEU A 26 1.48 12.03 -17.59
CA LEU A 26 0.64 11.76 -16.44
C LEU A 26 1.58 11.16 -15.39
N HIS A 27 2.19 12.02 -14.59
CA HIS A 27 2.84 11.61 -13.37
C HIS A 27 1.71 11.04 -12.52
N LYS A 28 1.65 9.71 -12.38
CA LYS A 28 0.87 9.06 -11.33
C LYS A 28 1.30 9.76 -10.05
N ARG A 29 0.47 10.67 -9.54
CA ARG A 29 0.75 11.34 -8.29
C ARG A 29 0.79 10.22 -7.26
N VAL A 30 1.98 9.91 -6.76
CA VAL A 30 2.14 9.04 -5.59
C VAL A 30 1.56 9.86 -4.45
N ILE A 31 0.28 9.62 -4.17
CA ILE A 31 -0.36 10.14 -2.96
C ILE A 31 0.16 9.23 -1.86
N SER A 32 1.04 9.76 -0.99
CA SER A 32 1.42 9.04 0.22
C SER A 32 0.15 8.68 0.98
N PRO A 33 0.03 7.47 1.55
CA PRO A 33 -1.09 7.16 2.40
C PRO A 33 -1.20 8.21 3.52
N PRO A 34 -2.43 8.55 3.96
CA PRO A 34 -2.64 9.41 5.13
C PRO A 34 -1.93 8.82 6.36
N LEU A 35 -1.61 9.67 7.32
CA LEU A 35 -1.13 9.20 8.61
C LEU A 35 -2.21 8.32 9.27
N PRO A 36 -1.84 7.38 10.16
CA PRO A 36 -2.80 6.50 10.82
C PRO A 36 -3.96 7.24 11.50
N GLN A 37 -3.70 8.39 12.17
CA GLN A 37 -4.77 9.21 12.78
C GLN A 37 -5.78 9.77 11.78
N ASP A 38 -5.36 10.00 10.54
CA ASP A 38 -6.16 10.62 9.49
C ASP A 38 -6.80 9.59 8.57
N ASP A 39 -6.56 8.29 8.82
CA ASP A 39 -7.02 7.20 7.98
C ASP A 39 -8.24 6.49 8.61
N PRO A 40 -9.44 6.63 8.02
CA PRO A 40 -10.64 5.98 8.53
C PRO A 40 -10.53 4.45 8.66
N PHE A 41 -9.57 3.81 7.99
CA PHE A 41 -9.29 2.38 8.13
C PHE A 41 -8.83 1.97 9.54
N HIS A 42 -8.29 2.90 10.33
CA HIS A 42 -7.86 2.64 11.72
C HIS A 42 -9.00 2.77 12.75
N ILE A 43 -10.18 3.26 12.33
CA ILE A 43 -11.31 3.46 13.23
C ILE A 43 -12.22 2.24 13.24
N ALA A 44 -12.27 1.48 14.33
CA ALA A 44 -13.13 0.31 14.44
C ALA A 44 -14.62 0.66 14.20
N PRO A 45 -15.38 -0.19 13.47
CA PRO A 45 -16.80 0.02 13.25
C PRO A 45 -17.58 -0.14 14.56
N SER A 46 -18.65 0.64 14.75
CA SER A 46 -19.49 0.54 15.95
C SER A 46 -20.04 -0.88 16.16
N GLY A 47 -19.94 -1.41 17.38
CA GLY A 47 -20.47 -2.72 17.73
C GLY A 47 -19.54 -3.89 17.37
N TYR A 48 -18.30 -3.62 16.94
CA TYR A 48 -17.30 -4.67 16.68
C TYR A 48 -17.02 -5.53 17.91
N GLU A 49 -17.22 -4.97 19.11
CA GLU A 49 -16.97 -5.60 20.41
C GLU A 49 -17.78 -6.88 20.60
N ALA A 50 -18.96 -6.95 19.98
CA ALA A 50 -19.85 -8.11 20.03
C ALA A 50 -19.42 -9.26 19.08
N SER A 51 -18.49 -9.01 18.16
CA SER A 51 -17.96 -10.04 17.26
C SER A 51 -16.96 -10.94 17.98
N ALA A 52 -16.75 -12.15 17.45
CA ALA A 52 -15.81 -13.10 18.02
C ALA A 52 -14.35 -12.69 17.75
N PRO A 53 -13.39 -13.00 18.65
CA PRO A 53 -11.96 -12.84 18.36
C PRO A 53 -11.57 -13.50 17.03
N GLY A 54 -10.78 -12.80 16.22
CA GLY A 54 -10.36 -13.20 14.87
C GLY A 54 -11.33 -12.77 13.75
N THR A 55 -12.47 -12.15 14.06
CA THR A 55 -13.39 -11.64 13.03
C THR A 55 -12.72 -10.52 12.24
N ILE A 56 -12.64 -10.67 10.92
CA ILE A 56 -12.20 -9.60 10.01
C ILE A 56 -13.31 -8.55 9.94
N LEU A 57 -12.98 -7.33 10.38
CA LEU A 57 -13.88 -6.19 10.40
C LEU A 57 -13.82 -5.40 9.09
N ARG A 58 -12.62 -5.24 8.53
CA ARG A 58 -12.38 -4.62 7.21
C ARG A 58 -11.13 -5.18 6.56
N SER A 59 -11.05 -5.09 5.24
CA SER A 59 -9.86 -5.37 4.46
C SER A 59 -9.64 -4.33 3.37
N ARG A 60 -8.38 -4.09 3.00
CA ARG A 60 -8.01 -3.28 1.84
C ARG A 60 -6.76 -3.83 1.16
N THR A 61 -6.63 -3.59 -0.14
CA THR A 61 -5.39 -3.86 -0.88
C THR A 61 -4.37 -2.75 -0.63
N LEU A 62 -3.10 -3.10 -0.70
CA LEU A 62 -1.98 -2.16 -0.65
C LEU A 62 -1.27 -2.19 -2.02
N ASP A 63 -1.64 -1.25 -2.89
CA ASP A 63 -1.22 -1.28 -4.29
C ASP A 63 0.26 -0.94 -4.51
N ASP A 64 0.85 -0.13 -3.63
CA ASP A 64 2.26 0.30 -3.70
C ASP A 64 3.05 -0.21 -2.46
N PHE A 65 2.85 -1.47 -2.08
CA PHE A 65 3.53 -2.09 -0.92
C PHE A 65 4.95 -2.56 -1.26
N SER A 66 5.91 -2.24 -0.38
CA SER A 66 7.28 -2.75 -0.44
C SER A 66 7.70 -3.29 0.92
N PHE A 67 8.26 -4.51 0.94
CA PHE A 67 8.80 -5.10 2.15
C PHE A 67 10.28 -4.72 2.32
N SER A 68 10.64 -4.08 3.43
CA SER A 68 12.01 -3.66 3.75
C SER A 68 12.75 -4.60 4.71
N GLY A 69 12.35 -5.87 4.79
CA GLY A 69 13.07 -6.85 5.61
C GLY A 69 14.37 -7.34 4.96
N SER A 70 15.17 -8.07 5.74
CA SER A 70 16.47 -8.62 5.30
C SER A 70 16.37 -9.70 4.20
N ILE A 71 15.17 -10.18 3.91
CA ILE A 71 14.91 -11.22 2.91
C ILE A 71 14.36 -10.53 1.65
N PRO A 72 15.00 -10.71 0.48
CA PRO A 72 14.46 -10.21 -0.78
C PRO A 72 13.14 -10.92 -1.07
N LEU A 73 12.02 -10.19 -1.00
CA LEU A 73 10.68 -10.72 -1.17
C LEU A 73 10.00 -10.08 -2.38
N GLN A 74 9.63 -10.90 -3.37
CA GLN A 74 8.80 -10.48 -4.50
C GLN A 74 7.33 -10.63 -4.11
N VAL A 75 6.66 -9.51 -3.92
CA VAL A 75 5.27 -9.43 -3.44
C VAL A 75 4.32 -9.44 -4.64
N GLN A 76 3.40 -10.40 -4.66
CA GLN A 76 2.32 -10.46 -5.64
C GLN A 76 1.13 -9.61 -5.21
N ALA A 77 0.78 -9.68 -3.92
CA ALA A 77 -0.30 -8.90 -3.34
C ALA A 77 -0.02 -8.63 -1.86
N ALA A 78 -0.49 -7.50 -1.37
CA ALA A 78 -0.49 -7.18 0.05
C ALA A 78 -1.86 -6.64 0.45
N TYR A 79 -2.28 -7.00 1.66
CA TYR A 79 -3.56 -6.63 2.23
C TYR A 79 -3.36 -6.12 3.65
N GLN A 80 -4.13 -5.12 4.04
CA GLN A 80 -4.32 -4.80 5.44
C GLN A 80 -5.68 -5.31 5.90
N LEU A 81 -5.70 -5.95 7.05
CA LEU A 81 -6.89 -6.48 7.71
C LEU A 81 -7.05 -5.78 9.05
N LEU A 82 -8.19 -5.14 9.26
CA LEU A 82 -8.65 -4.74 10.58
C LEU A 82 -9.46 -5.91 11.14
N PHE A 83 -9.12 -6.40 12.33
CA PHE A 83 -9.77 -7.55 12.94
C PHE A 83 -10.03 -7.32 14.43
N ARG A 84 -11.00 -8.05 14.96
CA ARG A 84 -11.32 -8.03 16.40
C ARG A 84 -10.37 -8.96 17.15
N THR A 85 -9.73 -8.47 18.21
CA THR A 85 -8.86 -9.21 19.12
C THR A 85 -9.31 -9.00 20.58
N THR A 86 -8.49 -9.43 21.54
CA THR A 86 -8.70 -9.26 22.98
C THR A 86 -7.44 -8.65 23.59
N ASP A 87 -7.58 -7.60 24.41
CA ASP A 87 -6.47 -6.94 25.10
C ASP A 87 -5.91 -7.79 26.27
N SER A 88 -4.83 -7.32 26.89
CA SER A 88 -4.17 -7.99 28.02
C SER A 88 -5.05 -8.15 29.28
N THR A 89 -6.12 -7.37 29.39
CA THR A 89 -7.09 -7.40 30.49
C THR A 89 -8.37 -8.17 30.17
N GLY A 90 -8.52 -8.66 28.92
CA GLY A 90 -9.65 -9.45 28.46
C GLY A 90 -10.75 -8.66 27.74
N ASN A 91 -10.59 -7.35 27.48
CA ASN A 91 -11.62 -6.58 26.77
C ASN A 91 -11.52 -6.73 25.25
N PRO A 92 -12.64 -6.53 24.51
CA PRO A 92 -12.61 -6.49 23.05
C PRO A 92 -11.79 -5.31 22.54
N GLN A 93 -10.84 -5.59 21.64
CA GLN A 93 -9.98 -4.61 21.00
C GLN A 93 -9.98 -4.81 19.49
N ALA A 94 -9.71 -3.78 18.69
CA ALA A 94 -9.44 -3.92 17.27
C ALA A 94 -7.93 -3.86 17.04
N ALA A 95 -7.43 -4.59 16.05
CA ALA A 95 -6.03 -4.56 15.66
C ALA A 95 -5.90 -4.66 14.14
N ILE A 96 -4.77 -4.23 13.60
CA ILE A 96 -4.48 -4.27 12.18
C ILE A 96 -3.32 -5.21 11.93
N SER A 97 -3.47 -6.08 10.94
CA SER A 97 -2.39 -6.93 10.44
C SER A 97 -2.21 -6.72 8.94
N THR A 98 -0.96 -6.87 8.48
CA THR A 98 -0.64 -6.85 7.06
C THR A 98 -0.34 -8.26 6.57
N ILE A 99 -1.12 -8.73 5.61
CA ILE A 99 -0.92 -9.99 4.90
C ILE A 99 -0.14 -9.72 3.62
N ILE A 100 0.99 -10.41 3.46
CA ILE A 100 1.80 -10.37 2.25
C ILE A 100 1.70 -11.72 1.55
N VAL A 101 1.37 -11.71 0.26
CA VAL A 101 1.32 -12.89 -0.61
C VAL A 101 2.46 -12.80 -1.63
N PRO A 102 3.45 -13.69 -1.58
CA PRO A 102 4.54 -13.74 -2.56
C PRO A 102 4.10 -14.32 -3.91
N GLU A 103 4.84 -14.03 -4.99
CA GLU A 103 4.56 -14.57 -6.34
C GLU A 103 4.53 -16.10 -6.42
N ASN A 104 5.19 -16.81 -5.50
CA ASN A 104 5.22 -18.27 -5.42
C ASN A 104 4.75 -18.80 -4.06
N ALA A 105 3.74 -18.16 -3.48
CA ALA A 105 3.20 -18.54 -2.18
C ALA A 105 2.69 -20.01 -2.15
N ASN A 106 3.02 -20.75 -1.09
CA ASN A 106 2.31 -21.98 -0.76
C ASN A 106 1.19 -21.64 0.23
N MET A 107 -0.05 -21.69 -0.25
CA MET A 107 -1.24 -21.30 0.50
C MET A 107 -1.59 -22.23 1.67
N SER A 108 -0.88 -23.35 1.84
CA SER A 108 -1.03 -24.27 2.96
C SER A 108 -0.07 -23.98 4.12
N ARG A 109 0.75 -22.93 4.02
CA ARG A 109 1.75 -22.55 5.03
C ARG A 109 1.57 -21.09 5.41
N LEU A 110 1.78 -20.80 6.69
CA LEU A 110 1.68 -19.46 7.27
C LEU A 110 2.95 -19.18 8.05
N LEU A 111 3.54 -18.01 7.83
CA LEU A 111 4.56 -17.43 8.67
C LEU A 111 3.93 -16.24 9.40
N SER A 112 4.28 -16.06 10.66
CA SER A 112 3.98 -14.83 11.40
C SER A 112 5.31 -14.14 11.63
N TYR A 113 5.40 -12.86 11.29
CA TYR A 113 6.62 -12.09 11.41
C TYR A 113 6.38 -10.83 12.23
N GLN A 114 7.09 -10.73 13.35
CA GLN A 114 6.96 -9.64 14.28
C GLN A 114 8.07 -8.64 13.99
N THR A 115 7.68 -7.41 13.68
CA THR A 115 8.63 -6.31 13.58
C THR A 115 9.03 -5.90 14.99
N ALA A 116 10.30 -5.54 15.19
CA ALA A 116 10.76 -4.96 16.44
C ALA A 116 10.29 -3.50 16.53
N GLU A 117 9.02 -3.31 16.88
CA GLU A 117 8.45 -2.01 17.20
C GLU A 117 8.96 -1.59 18.59
N ASP A 118 9.72 -0.48 18.63
CA ASP A 118 10.34 0.08 19.85
C ASP A 118 9.86 1.52 20.06
N ALA A 119 8.54 1.68 20.07
CA ALA A 119 7.85 2.92 20.35
C ALA A 119 6.53 2.63 21.05
N ALA A 120 6.12 3.53 21.93
CA ALA A 120 4.80 3.50 22.59
C ALA A 120 3.88 4.62 22.06
N TRP A 121 4.16 5.10 20.84
CA TRP A 121 3.41 6.19 20.25
C TRP A 121 2.22 5.65 19.49
N ASP A 122 1.08 5.61 20.17
CA ASP A 122 -0.23 5.50 19.53
C ASP A 122 -0.70 6.90 19.14
N ASP A 123 -0.89 7.13 17.85
CA ASP A 123 -1.53 8.35 17.36
C ASP A 123 -2.95 8.45 17.94
N GLU A 124 -3.13 9.41 18.84
CA GLU A 124 -4.30 9.67 19.71
C GLU A 124 -5.68 9.49 19.01
N LEU A 125 -6.23 8.26 19.00
CA LEU A 125 -7.60 7.95 18.60
C LEU A 125 -8.33 7.15 19.69
N LYS A 126 -9.52 7.62 20.06
CA LYS A 126 -10.40 7.12 21.13
C LYS A 126 -11.06 5.76 20.87
N ALA A 127 -10.34 4.77 20.34
CA ALA A 127 -10.76 3.38 20.35
C ALA A 127 -9.54 2.47 20.13
N VAL A 128 -8.78 2.27 21.22
CA VAL A 128 -8.01 1.06 21.54
C VAL A 128 -7.39 0.34 20.33
N ILE A 129 -6.22 0.81 19.89
CA ILE A 129 -5.23 0.00 19.15
C ILE A 129 -4.00 -0.12 20.06
N ASP A 130 -4.19 -0.56 21.32
CA ASP A 130 -3.10 -0.54 22.33
C ASP A 130 -2.05 -1.64 22.14
N ASP A 131 -2.13 -2.48 21.10
CA ASP A 131 -1.10 -3.51 20.96
C ASP A 131 -1.08 -4.16 19.58
N VAL A 132 0.13 -4.18 19.03
CA VAL A 132 0.65 -5.05 17.98
C VAL A 132 0.27 -4.71 16.54
N VAL A 133 1.16 -3.96 15.86
CA VAL A 133 1.34 -4.04 14.40
C VAL A 133 1.96 -5.40 14.06
N ASP A 134 1.18 -6.47 14.17
CA ASP A 134 1.63 -7.80 13.78
C ASP A 134 1.61 -7.90 12.25
N VAL A 135 2.78 -7.85 11.62
CA VAL A 135 2.91 -8.13 10.19
C VAL A 135 2.80 -9.65 9.99
N THR A 136 1.58 -10.16 9.82
CA THR A 136 1.39 -11.58 9.52
C THR A 136 1.76 -11.85 8.05
N VAL A 137 3.05 -12.10 7.82
CA VAL A 137 3.62 -12.39 6.50
C VAL A 137 3.28 -13.81 6.05
N LEU A 138 2.28 -13.98 5.20
CA LEU A 138 1.91 -15.29 4.63
C LEU A 138 2.91 -15.71 3.53
N VAL A 139 4.11 -16.11 3.92
CA VAL A 139 5.18 -16.58 3.02
C VAL A 139 5.46 -18.06 3.29
N THR A 140 5.53 -18.88 2.24
CA THR A 140 6.48 -20.01 2.29
C THR A 140 7.74 -19.62 1.57
N VAL A 141 8.87 -19.99 2.18
CA VAL A 141 10.18 -20.03 1.54
C VAL A 141 10.19 -21.24 0.58
N PRO A 142 10.54 -21.08 -0.70
CA PRO A 142 10.88 -22.23 -1.53
C PRO A 142 12.26 -22.73 -1.10
N GLY A 143 12.35 -23.95 -0.59
CA GLY A 143 13.64 -24.62 -0.33
C GLY A 143 14.16 -24.64 1.11
N VAL A 144 13.30 -24.48 2.12
CA VAL A 144 13.57 -24.94 3.50
C VAL A 144 12.60 -26.06 3.85
#